data_AF-Q9ZG34-F1
#
_entry.id   AF-Q9ZG34-F1
#
_cell.length_a   1.000
_cell.length_b   1.000
_cell.length_c   1.000
_cell.angle_alpha   90.00
_cell.angle_beta   90.00
_cell.angle_gamma   90.00
#
_symmetry.space_group_name_H-M   'P 1'
#
loop_
_entity.id
_entity.type
_entity.pdbx_description
1 polymer ?
#
loop_
_entity_poly.entity_id
_entity_poly.type
_entity_poly.pdbx_seq_one_letter_code
_entity_poly.pdbx_strand_id
1 'polypeptide(L)'
;NSHAVLTGALPVEDLGVRALNAKTLEIVLENPFPYFLEILAHPVFYPVHTSLREYYKDKRNKRVFPMISNGPFAIQCYEPQRYLLINKTL
;
A
#
# COMPACT_ATOMS: atom_id res chain seq x y z
N ASN A 1 3.15 10.42 -14.18
CA ASN A 1 1.95 10.19 -15.01
C ASN A 1 0.75 9.75 -14.18
N SER A 2 0.62 10.18 -12.91
CA SER A 2 -0.41 9.65 -12.01
C SER A 2 -1.81 10.09 -12.41
N HIS A 3 -1.97 11.33 -12.88
CA HIS A 3 -3.28 11.85 -13.31
C HIS A 3 -3.87 11.04 -14.47
N ALA A 4 -3.06 10.73 -15.49
CA ALA A 4 -3.50 9.94 -16.64
C ALA A 4 -3.88 8.50 -16.27
N VAL A 5 -3.17 7.88 -15.32
CA VAL A 5 -3.52 6.55 -14.81
C VAL A 5 -4.83 6.61 -14.01
N LEU A 6 -4.99 7.62 -13.15
CA LEU A 6 -6.19 7.79 -12.32
C LEU A 6 -7.46 8.07 -13.13
N THR A 7 -7.34 8.78 -14.26
CA THR A 7 -8.47 9.06 -15.16
C THR A 7 -8.70 7.96 -16.19
N GLY A 8 -7.87 6.90 -16.20
CA GLY A 8 -7.98 5.77 -17.13
C GLY A 8 -7.47 6.06 -18.54
N ALA A 9 -6.79 7.18 -18.76
CA ALA A 9 -6.14 7.48 -20.03
C ALA A 9 -4.89 6.61 -20.28
N LEU A 10 -4.27 6.09 -19.21
CA LEU A 10 -3.20 5.10 -19.25
C LEU A 10 -3.54 3.90 -18.36
N PRO A 11 -3.07 2.68 -18.70
CA PRO A 11 -3.19 1.52 -17.82
C PRO A 11 -2.35 1.70 -16.55
N VAL A 12 -2.70 0.96 -15.48
CA VAL A 12 -2.02 1.06 -14.18
C VAL A 12 -0.56 0.61 -14.27
N GLU A 13 -0.28 -0.33 -15.17
CA GLU A 13 1.03 -0.89 -15.46
C GLU A 13 2.01 0.16 -16.03
N ASP A 14 1.49 1.24 -16.62
CA ASP A 14 2.31 2.33 -17.18
C ASP A 14 2.68 3.38 -16.13
N LEU A 15 2.15 3.32 -14.90
CA LEU A 15 2.52 4.25 -13.84
C LEU A 15 4.05 4.28 -13.65
N GLY A 16 4.63 5.47 -13.45
CA GLY A 16 6.07 5.70 -13.34
C GLY A 16 6.74 5.11 -12.08
N VAL A 17 6.45 3.86 -11.74
CA VAL A 17 6.98 3.10 -10.60
C VAL A 17 7.37 1.72 -11.12
N ARG A 18 8.64 1.31 -10.95
CA ARG A 18 9.11 -0.02 -11.33
C ARG A 18 10.12 -0.59 -10.34
N ALA A 19 10.04 -1.89 -10.09
CA ALA A 19 11.09 -2.61 -9.36
C ALA A 19 12.23 -2.95 -10.33
N LEU A 20 13.43 -2.43 -10.08
CA LEU A 20 14.62 -2.78 -10.87
C LEU A 20 15.18 -4.16 -10.44
N ASN A 21 15.01 -4.49 -9.16
CA ASN A 21 15.32 -5.79 -8.56
C ASN A 21 14.58 -5.92 -7.21
N ALA A 22 14.82 -7.00 -6.47
CA ALA A 22 14.12 -7.31 -5.21
C ALA A 22 14.26 -6.26 -4.10
N LYS A 23 15.27 -5.37 -4.16
CA LYS A 23 15.55 -4.37 -3.13
C LYS A 23 15.72 -2.95 -3.70
N THR A 24 15.35 -2.72 -4.96
CA THR A 24 15.50 -1.41 -5.61
C THR A 24 14.22 -1.05 -6.35
N LEU A 25 13.57 0.02 -5.89
CA LEU A 25 12.39 0.62 -6.51
C LEU A 25 12.79 1.95 -7.17
N GLU A 26 12.48 2.10 -8.44
CA GLU A 26 12.62 3.36 -9.17
C GLU A 26 11.26 4.04 -9.31
N ILE A 27 11.22 5.35 -9.04
CA ILE A 27 10.03 6.18 -9.20
C ILE A 27 10.42 7.40 -10.04
N VAL A 28 9.71 7.61 -11.15
CA VAL A 28 9.93 8.72 -12.07
C VAL A 28 8.80 9.73 -11.89
N LEU A 29 9.16 10.94 -11.46
CA LEU A 29 8.23 12.06 -11.26
C LEU A 29 8.05 12.83 -12.57
N GLU A 30 6.85 13.37 -12.81
CA GLU A 30 6.61 14.27 -13.96
C GLU A 30 7.36 15.59 -13.83
N ASN A 31 7.48 16.08 -12.60
CA ASN A 31 8.13 17.34 -12.26
C ASN A 31 9.01 17.15 -11.03
N PRO A 32 10.08 17.92 -10.87
CA PRO A 32 10.89 17.92 -9.65
C PRO A 32 10.02 18.24 -8.43
N PHE A 33 10.13 17.42 -7.38
CA PHE A 33 9.39 17.61 -6.14
C PHE A 33 10.29 17.34 -4.91
N PRO A 34 10.85 18.40 -4.28
CA PRO A 34 11.87 18.25 -3.24
C PRO A 34 11.44 17.44 -2.01
N TYR A 35 10.15 17.47 -1.65
CA TYR A 35 9.61 16.80 -0.45
C TYR A 35 9.03 15.41 -0.75
N PHE A 36 9.37 14.81 -1.91
CA PHE A 36 8.81 13.53 -2.34
C PHE A 36 8.99 12.42 -1.29
N LEU A 37 10.18 12.35 -0.68
CA LEU A 37 10.48 11.33 0.33
C LEU A 37 9.63 11.49 1.59
N GLU A 38 9.30 12.72 1.98
CA GLU A 38 8.43 12.99 3.13
C GLU A 38 7.00 12.52 2.87
N ILE A 39 6.50 12.72 1.64
CA ILE A 39 5.17 12.25 1.22
C ILE A 39 5.09 10.71 1.29
N LEU A 40 6.16 10.00 0.94
CA LEU A 40 6.19 8.53 0.99
C LEU A 40 6.03 7.96 2.41
N ALA A 41 6.21 8.78 3.46
CA ALA A 41 5.95 8.36 4.84
C ALA A 41 4.44 8.29 5.17
N HIS A 42 3.56 8.83 4.32
CA HIS A 42 2.11 8.79 4.54
C HIS A 42 1.55 7.37 4.35
N PRO A 43 0.59 6.89 5.17
CA PRO A 43 0.10 5.51 5.14
C PRO A 43 -0.44 5.01 3.79
N VAL A 44 -0.88 5.92 2.92
CA VAL A 44 -1.38 5.58 1.56
C VAL A 44 -0.28 5.00 0.66
N PHE A 45 0.99 5.24 0.98
CA PHE A 45 2.14 4.70 0.24
C PHE A 45 2.74 3.46 0.90
N TYR A 46 2.18 2.98 2.02
CA TYR A 46 2.67 1.76 2.64
C TYR A 46 2.40 0.55 1.76
N PRO A 47 3.37 -0.38 1.65
CA PRO A 47 3.22 -1.54 0.80
C PRO A 47 2.15 -2.46 1.37
N VAL A 48 1.41 -3.09 0.46
CA VAL A 48 0.41 -4.10 0.78
C VAL A 48 0.92 -5.46 0.30
N HIS A 49 0.82 -6.47 1.14
CA HIS A 49 1.24 -7.82 0.78
C HIS A 49 0.38 -8.36 -0.38
N THR A 50 1.02 -8.97 -1.39
CA THR A 50 0.36 -9.39 -2.64
C THR A 50 -0.77 -10.40 -2.41
N SER A 51 -0.69 -11.24 -1.37
CA SER A 51 -1.78 -12.16 -1.03
C SER A 51 -3.11 -11.47 -0.70
N LEU A 52 -3.07 -10.18 -0.33
CA LEU A 52 -4.26 -9.39 -0.06
C LEU A 52 -4.84 -8.71 -1.32
N ARG A 53 -4.21 -8.88 -2.50
CA ARG A 53 -4.66 -8.21 -3.74
C ARG A 53 -6.12 -8.52 -4.07
N GLU A 54 -6.51 -9.80 -4.03
CA GLU A 54 -7.88 -10.21 -4.30
C GLU A 54 -8.83 -9.80 -3.17
N TYR A 55 -8.35 -9.83 -1.92
CA TYR A 55 -9.11 -9.34 -0.76
C TYR A 55 -9.52 -7.87 -0.94
N TYR A 56 -8.62 -7.01 -1.42
CA TYR A 56 -8.93 -5.59 -1.65
C TYR A 56 -9.74 -5.32 -2.93
N LYS A 57 -9.71 -6.22 -3.92
CA LYS A 57 -10.57 -6.13 -5.12
C LYS A 57 -12.03 -6.43 -4.80
N ASP A 58 -12.30 -7.39 -3.92
CA ASP A 58 -13.66 -7.75 -3.56
C ASP A 58 -14.21 -6.86 -2.44
N LYS A 59 -15.09 -5.92 -2.79
CA LYS A 59 -15.77 -5.04 -1.84
C LYS A 59 -16.62 -5.80 -0.81
N ARG A 60 -16.99 -7.07 -1.05
CA ARG A 60 -17.76 -7.92 -0.13
C ARG A 60 -16.87 -8.52 0.97
N ASN A 61 -15.57 -8.68 0.73
CA ASN A 61 -14.61 -9.23 1.68
C ASN A 61 -14.21 -8.28 2.80
N LYS A 62 -14.66 -7.01 2.77
CA LYS A 62 -14.40 -5.98 3.80
C LYS A 62 -14.85 -6.35 5.23
N ARG A 63 -15.49 -7.50 5.42
CA ARG A 63 -15.90 -8.02 6.74
C ARG A 63 -14.77 -8.68 7.52
N VAL A 64 -13.70 -9.12 6.86
CA VAL A 64 -12.58 -9.84 7.51
C VAL A 64 -11.34 -8.96 7.54
N PHE A 65 -10.98 -8.44 8.71
CA PHE A 65 -9.82 -7.56 8.81
C PHE A 65 -8.50 -8.29 8.47
N PRO A 66 -7.66 -7.78 7.55
CA PRO A 66 -6.41 -8.43 7.19
C PRO A 66 -5.44 -8.38 8.36
N MET A 67 -4.87 -9.54 8.71
CA MET A 67 -3.92 -9.68 9.83
C MET A 67 -2.44 -9.59 9.39
N ILE A 68 -2.17 -9.28 8.11
CA ILE A 68 -0.82 -9.18 7.57
C ILE A 68 -0.37 -7.72 7.59
N SER A 69 0.78 -7.45 8.19
CA SER A 69 1.45 -6.14 8.21
C SER A 69 2.96 -6.31 8.03
N ASN A 70 3.66 -5.23 7.70
CA ASN A 70 5.13 -5.17 7.58
C ASN A 70 5.76 -4.17 8.57
N GLY A 71 4.99 -3.71 9.56
CA GLY A 71 5.41 -2.73 10.56
C GLY A 71 5.96 -3.38 11.83
N PRO A 72 6.28 -2.56 12.85
CA PRO A 72 6.78 -3.05 14.14
C PRO A 72 5.75 -3.83 14.96
N PHE A 73 4.49 -3.84 14.53
CA PHE A 73 3.41 -4.59 15.16
C PHE A 73 2.60 -5.38 14.13
N ALA A 74 2.16 -6.56 14.54
CA ALA A 74 1.22 -7.41 13.82
C ALA A 74 -0.15 -7.39 14.51
N ILE A 75 -1.22 -7.48 13.72
CA ILE A 75 -2.59 -7.51 14.24
C ILE A 75 -2.90 -8.94 14.70
N GLN A 76 -3.26 -9.09 15.98
CA GLN A 76 -3.69 -10.37 16.54
C GLN A 76 -5.21 -10.55 16.43
N CYS A 77 -5.97 -9.50 16.75
CA CYS A 77 -7.43 -9.55 16.78
C CYS A 77 -8.03 -8.17 16.57
N TYR A 78 -9.13 -8.09 15.84
CA TYR A 78 -9.92 -6.88 15.71
C TYR A 78 -11.40 -7.18 15.97
N GLU A 79 -11.94 -6.60 17.04
CA GLU A 79 -13.37 -6.61 17.35
C GLU A 79 -13.91 -5.17 17.21
N PRO A 80 -14.69 -4.88 16.14
CA PRO A 80 -15.27 -3.56 15.93
C PRO A 80 -16.02 -3.06 17.16
N GLN A 81 -15.82 -1.79 17.51
CA GLN A 81 -16.43 -1.14 18.69
C GLN A 81 -16.02 -1.72 20.05
N ARG A 82 -15.05 -2.64 20.10
CA ARG A 82 -14.51 -3.19 21.35
C ARG A 82 -13.01 -2.94 21.50
N TYR A 83 -12.19 -3.64 20.72
CA TYR A 83 -10.74 -3.53 20.81
C TYR A 83 -10.01 -3.98 19.55
N LEU A 84 -8.77 -3.50 19.42
CA LEU A 84 -7.76 -3.97 18.48
C LEU A 84 -6.57 -4.45 19.31
N LEU A 85 -6.24 -5.74 19.21
CA LEU A 85 -5.06 -6.32 19.86
C LEU A 85 -3.94 -6.43 18.82
N ILE A 86 -2.77 -5.90 19.19
CA ILE A 86 -1.55 -5.93 18.37
C ILE A 86 -0.38 -6.46 19.20
N ASN A 87 0.49 -7.22 18.56
CA ASN A 87 1.72 -7.76 19.17
C ASN A 87 2.93 -7.18 18.45
N LYS A 88 4.04 -6.98 19.17
CA LYS A 88 5.30 -6.56 18.57
C LYS A 88 5.79 -7.65 17.61
N THR A 89 6.15 -7.26 16.39
CA THR A 89 6.79 -8.16 15.42
C THR A 89 8.25 -8.36 15.87
N LEU A 90 8.66 -9.62 16.07
CA LEU A 90 10.05 -9.99 16.36
C LEU A 90 10.90 -10.01 15.09
#